data_AF-A0A914DV35-F1
#
_entry.id   AF-A0A914DV35-F1
#
_cell.length_a   1.000
_cell.length_b   1.000
_cell.length_c   1.000
_cell.angle_alpha   90.00
_cell.angle_beta   90.00
_cell.angle_gamma   90.00
#
_symmetry.space_group_name_H-M   'P 1'
#
loop_
_entity.id
_entity.type
_entity.pdbx_description
1 polymer ?
#
loop_
_entity_poly.entity_id
_entity_poly.type
_entity_poly.pdbx_seq_one_letter_code
_entity_poly.pdbx_strand_id
1 'polypeptide(L)'
;MGISAGAHRLWAHRSYKAKWQLRLFLMICNCIGMQDSVIVWVRDHRCHHKWVETDADPYNIKRGFFFAHVGWLLMKKRAMVKEYGSKIDISDLTSDPILAFQHR
;
A
#
# COMPACT_ATOMS: atom_id res chain seq x y z
N MET A 1 -1.25 13.13 6.69
CA MET A 1 -1.11 12.31 7.92
C MET A 1 -1.45 10.84 7.70
N GLY A 2 -2.65 10.49 7.21
CA GLY A 2 -3.06 9.08 7.04
C GLY A 2 -2.15 8.24 6.12
N ILE A 3 -1.67 8.80 5.01
CA ILE A 3 -0.69 8.11 4.14
C ILE A 3 0.69 8.06 4.78
N SER A 4 1.33 9.22 5.00
CA SER A 4 2.73 9.27 5.42
C SER A 4 2.99 8.68 6.81
N ALA A 5 2.17 9.01 7.81
CA ALA A 5 2.34 8.50 9.17
C ALA A 5 1.68 7.12 9.33
N GLY A 6 0.51 6.92 8.73
CA GLY A 6 -0.23 5.66 8.76
C GLY A 6 0.28 4.65 7.74
N ALA A 7 -0.32 4.64 6.54
CA ALA A 7 -0.11 3.60 5.52
C ALA A 7 1.38 3.30 5.28
N HIS A 8 2.19 4.34 5.17
CA HIS A 8 3.62 4.23 4.90
C HIS A 8 4.43 3.79 6.13
N ARG A 9 4.55 4.63 7.17
CA ARG A 9 5.48 4.37 8.29
C ARG A 9 4.96 3.36 9.30
N LEU A 10 3.67 3.41 9.65
CA LEU A 10 3.07 2.52 10.64
C LEU A 10 2.81 1.13 10.07
N TRP A 11 2.08 1.05 8.96
CA TRP A 11 1.60 -0.25 8.45
C TRP A 11 2.55 -0.88 7.42
N ALA A 12 3.11 -0.11 6.47
CA ALA A 12 4.01 -0.71 5.48
C ALA A 12 5.39 -1.05 6.04
N HIS A 13 6.03 -0.12 6.74
CA HIS A 13 7.38 -0.29 7.26
C HIS A 13 7.46 -0.70 8.74
N ARG A 14 6.34 -0.69 9.47
CA ARG A 14 6.31 -1.02 10.91
C ARG A 14 7.36 -0.25 11.72
N SER A 15 7.63 1.00 11.36
CA SER A 15 8.70 1.81 11.94
C SER A 15 8.42 2.23 13.39
N TYR A 16 7.17 2.13 13.85
CA TYR A 16 6.77 2.38 15.22
C TYR A 16 5.49 1.60 15.55
N LYS A 17 5.16 1.50 16.84
CA LYS A 17 3.90 0.91 17.33
C LYS A 17 2.96 2.02 17.76
N ALA A 18 1.67 1.85 17.47
CA ALA A 18 0.62 2.79 17.84
C ALA A 18 -0.49 2.09 18.63
N LYS A 19 -1.01 2.77 19.66
CA LYS A 19 -2.24 2.32 20.33
C LYS A 19 -3.44 2.43 19.38
N TRP A 20 -4.52 1.72 19.69
CA TRP A 20 -5.67 1.59 18.79
C TRP A 20 -6.31 2.94 18.45
N GLN A 21 -6.28 3.92 19.35
CA GLN A 21 -6.84 5.26 19.11
C GLN A 21 -6.13 5.98 17.96
N LEU A 22 -4.79 5.95 17.96
CA LEU A 22 -4.00 6.56 16.90
C LEU A 22 -4.15 5.78 15.58
N ARG A 23 -4.23 4.45 15.64
CA ARG A 23 -4.50 3.61 14.46
C ARG A 23 -5.84 3.97 13.81
N LEU A 24 -6.90 4.11 14.63
CA LEU A 24 -8.22 4.50 14.16
C LEU A 24 -8.21 5.90 13.53
N PHE A 25 -7.58 6.88 14.19
CA PHE A 25 -7.42 8.23 13.65
C PHE A 25 -6.67 8.23 12.31
N LEU A 26 -5.54 7.53 12.22
CA LEU A 26 -4.73 7.46 11.01
C LEU A 26 -5.46 6.73 9.87
N MET A 27 -6.29 5.72 10.19
CA MET A 27 -7.13 5.02 9.23
C MET A 27 -8.21 5.98 8.67
N ILE A 28 -8.89 6.75 9.51
CA ILE A 28 -9.86 7.78 9.07
C ILE A 28 -9.18 8.81 8.17
N CYS A 29 -8.01 9.32 8.57
CA CYS A 29 -7.22 10.23 7.73
C CYS A 29 -6.77 9.58 6.41
N ASN A 30 -6.57 8.26 6.36
CA ASN A 30 -6.23 7.55 5.14
C ASN A 30 -7.44 7.46 4.20
N CYS A 31 -8.66 7.21 4.72
CA CYS A 31 -9.90 7.25 3.94
C CYS A 31 -10.10 8.61 3.25
N ILE A 32 -9.85 9.71 3.97
CA ILE A 32 -9.93 11.07 3.41
C ILE A 32 -8.90 11.28 2.28
N GLY A 33 -7.78 10.57 2.32
CA GLY A 33 -6.72 10.66 1.32
C GLY A 33 -7.03 9.97 -0.01
N MET A 34 -8.03 9.08 -0.06
CA MET A 34 -8.52 8.43 -1.28
C MET A 34 -7.43 7.73 -2.13
N GLN A 35 -6.45 7.08 -1.50
CA GLN A 35 -5.38 6.33 -2.18
C GLN A 35 -5.52 4.82 -1.95
N ASP A 36 -6.71 4.28 -2.19
CA ASP A 36 -7.12 2.92 -1.81
C ASP A 36 -7.13 2.67 -0.28
N SER A 37 -7.69 1.52 0.11
CA SER A 37 -7.60 1.01 1.49
C SER A 37 -6.13 0.79 1.90
N VAL A 38 -5.85 0.88 3.20
CA VAL A 38 -4.49 0.66 3.74
C VAL A 38 -3.94 -0.71 3.33
N ILE A 39 -4.76 -1.77 3.32
CA ILE A 39 -4.31 -3.12 2.96
C ILE A 39 -3.77 -3.16 1.52
N VAL A 40 -4.52 -2.58 0.57
CA VAL A 40 -4.11 -2.55 -0.85
C VAL A 40 -2.88 -1.69 -1.04
N TRP A 41 -2.88 -0.48 -0.46
CA TRP A 41 -1.77 0.46 -0.57
C TRP A 41 -0.48 -0.15 0.00
N VAL A 42 -0.55 -0.76 1.19
CA VAL A 42 0.61 -1.37 1.84
C VAL A 42 1.11 -2.57 1.04
N ARG A 43 0.22 -3.42 0.50
CA ARG A 43 0.63 -4.55 -0.35
C ARG A 43 1.44 -4.06 -1.55
N ASP A 44 0.91 -3.06 -2.27
CA ASP A 44 1.56 -2.51 -3.46
C ASP A 44 2.87 -1.79 -3.09
N HIS A 45 2.92 -1.06 -1.97
CA HIS A 45 4.12 -0.39 -1.48
C HIS A 45 5.23 -1.38 -1.07
N ARG A 46 4.87 -2.45 -0.35
CA ARG A 46 5.80 -3.55 -0.02
C ARG A 46 6.29 -4.25 -1.29
N CYS A 47 5.41 -4.46 -2.27
CA CYS A 47 5.75 -5.02 -3.58
C CYS A 47 6.78 -4.14 -4.31
N HIS A 48 6.54 -2.83 -4.40
CA HIS A 48 7.46 -1.87 -4.97
C HIS A 48 8.85 -1.90 -4.31
N HIS A 49 8.91 -1.85 -2.97
CA HIS A 49 10.19 -1.88 -2.27
C HIS A 49 10.97 -3.18 -2.49
N LYS A 50 10.26 -4.30 -2.62
CA LYS A 50 10.90 -5.62 -2.77
C LYS A 50 11.40 -5.88 -4.19
N TRP A 51 10.73 -5.33 -5.20
CA TRP A 51 11.02 -5.60 -6.62
C TRP A 51 11.19 -4.33 -7.45
N VAL A 52 11.74 -3.28 -6.85
CA VAL A 52 11.92 -1.96 -7.45
C VAL A 52 12.56 -2.06 -8.84
N GLU A 53 12.06 -1.26 -9.78
CA GLU A 53 12.58 -1.21 -11.16
C GLU A 53 12.56 -2.54 -11.94
N THR A 54 11.67 -3.46 -11.57
CA THR A 54 11.37 -4.69 -12.34
C THR A 54 9.94 -4.66 -12.86
N ASP A 55 9.56 -5.63 -13.70
CA ASP A 55 8.16 -5.75 -14.16
C ASP A 55 7.16 -6.14 -13.06
N ALA A 56 7.65 -6.54 -11.88
CA ALA A 56 6.83 -6.79 -10.70
C ALA A 56 6.54 -5.51 -9.89
N ASP A 57 7.26 -4.40 -10.12
CA ASP A 57 7.01 -3.11 -9.48
C ASP A 57 5.71 -2.47 -10.03
N PRO A 58 4.70 -2.21 -9.17
CA PRO A 58 3.43 -1.64 -9.60
C PRO A 58 3.54 -0.27 -10.29
N TYR A 59 4.58 0.51 -9.97
CA TYR A 59 4.80 1.87 -10.50
C TYR A 59 6.23 2.06 -11.03
N ASN A 60 6.76 1.01 -11.68
CA ASN A 60 8.09 0.93 -12.26
C ASN A 60 8.51 2.18 -13.08
N ILE A 61 9.52 2.91 -12.60
CA ILE A 61 10.07 4.11 -13.25
C ILE A 61 10.72 3.86 -14.61
N LYS A 62 11.18 2.62 -14.89
CA LYS A 62 11.73 2.25 -16.22
C LYS A 62 10.69 2.30 -17.34
N ARG A 63 9.40 2.40 -17.00
CA ARG A 63 8.31 2.65 -17.95
C ARG A 63 8.08 4.14 -18.23
N GLY A 64 8.91 5.02 -17.68
CA GLY A 64 8.88 6.46 -17.87
C GLY A 64 8.13 7.22 -16.77
N PHE A 65 8.42 8.51 -16.67
CA PHE A 65 7.86 9.43 -15.66
C PHE A 65 6.33 9.38 -15.62
N PHE A 66 5.66 9.48 -16.78
CA PHE A 66 4.20 9.49 -16.84
C PHE A 66 3.59 8.22 -16.26
N PHE A 67 4.18 7.05 -16.56
CA PHE A 67 3.70 5.78 -16.03
C PHE A 67 3.84 5.73 -14.50
N ALA A 68 5.02 6.05 -13.97
CA ALA A 68 5.28 6.01 -12.54
C ALA A 68 4.47 7.06 -11.75
N HIS A 69 4.16 8.20 -12.37
CA HIS A 69 3.43 9.28 -11.72
C HIS A 69 1.92 9.02 -11.65
N VAL A 70 1.29 8.64 -12.76
CA VAL A 70 -0.17 8.44 -12.83
C VAL A 70 -0.61 7.34 -13.80
N GLY A 71 0.18 7.02 -14.81
CA GLY A 71 -0.22 6.06 -15.85
C GLY A 71 -0.49 4.65 -15.33
N TRP A 72 0.13 4.24 -14.22
CA TRP A 72 -0.14 2.95 -13.57
C TRP A 72 -1.57 2.82 -13.04
N LEU A 73 -2.23 3.93 -12.67
CA LEU A 73 -3.64 3.95 -12.24
C LEU A 73 -4.60 3.79 -13.43
N LEU A 74 -4.17 4.18 -14.63
CA LEU A 74 -5.00 4.21 -15.84
C LEU A 74 -4.92 2.90 -16.64
N MET A 75 -4.18 1.90 -16.14
CA MET A 75 -3.94 0.64 -16.82
C MET A 75 -4.23 -0.54 -15.90
N LYS A 76 -4.57 -1.69 -16.51
CA LYS A 76 -4.62 -2.96 -15.77
C LYS A 76 -3.23 -3.33 -15.25
N LYS A 77 -3.14 -3.77 -14.00
CA LYS A 77 -1.92 -4.33 -13.42
C LYS A 77 -1.43 -5.52 -14.27
N ARG A 78 -0.13 -5.54 -14.58
CA ARG A 78 0.54 -6.63 -15.32
C ARG A 78 0.48 -7.93 -14.52
N ALA A 79 0.62 -9.07 -15.21
CA ALA A 79 0.61 -10.39 -14.59
C ALA A 79 1.67 -10.52 -13.49
N MET A 80 2.91 -10.06 -13.76
CA MET A 80 4.01 -10.05 -12.79
C MET A 80 3.66 -9.28 -11.51
N VAL A 81 3.06 -8.10 -11.62
CA VAL A 81 2.64 -7.31 -10.44
C VAL A 81 1.61 -8.08 -9.60
N LYS A 82 0.68 -8.79 -10.23
CA LYS A 82 -0.32 -9.60 -9.51
C LYS A 82 0.31 -10.83 -8.85
N GLU A 83 1.13 -11.56 -9.58
CA GLU A 83 1.79 -12.77 -9.10
C GLU A 83 2.70 -12.44 -7.91
N TYR A 84 3.58 -11.45 -8.04
CA TYR A 84 4.51 -11.07 -6.99
C TYR A 84 3.81 -10.33 -5.84
N GLY A 85 2.80 -9.50 -6.14
CA GLY A 85 1.95 -8.88 -5.13
C GLY A 85 1.23 -9.92 -4.24
N SER A 86 0.87 -11.09 -4.77
CA SER A 86 0.27 -12.18 -3.98
C SER A 86 1.27 -12.86 -3.02
N LYS A 87 2.57 -12.72 -3.28
CA LYS A 87 3.66 -13.24 -2.43
C LYS A 87 4.05 -12.27 -1.30
N ILE A 88 3.43 -11.10 -1.23
CA ILE A 88 3.62 -10.15 -0.12
C ILE A 88 2.81 -10.64 1.07
N ASP A 89 3.49 -10.90 2.18
CA ASP A 89 2.82 -11.16 3.45
C ASP A 89 2.08 -9.90 3.92
N ILE A 90 0.78 -10.05 4.11
CA ILE A 90 -0.15 -9.03 4.62
C ILE A 90 -0.92 -9.54 5.84
N SER A 91 -0.51 -10.67 6.42
CA SER A 91 -1.20 -11.29 7.56
C SER A 91 -1.34 -10.33 8.75
N ASP A 92 -0.33 -9.48 8.97
CA ASP A 92 -0.36 -8.43 9.99
C ASP A 92 -1.47 -7.42 9.77
N LEU A 93 -1.75 -7.07 8.51
CA LEU A 93 -2.78 -6.11 8.16
C LEU A 93 -4.17 -6.73 8.23
N THR A 94 -4.33 -7.97 7.77
CA THR A 94 -5.62 -8.68 7.81
C THR A 94 -6.02 -9.06 9.23
N SER A 95 -5.05 -9.23 10.13
CA SER A 95 -5.29 -9.44 11.57
C SER A 95 -5.68 -8.16 12.33
N ASP A 96 -5.48 -6.98 11.73
CA ASP A 96 -5.85 -5.70 12.32
C ASP A 96 -7.36 -5.45 12.12
N PRO A 97 -8.21 -5.48 13.17
CA PRO A 97 -9.65 -5.30 13.02
C PRO A 97 -10.02 -3.92 12.48
N ILE A 98 -9.19 -2.89 12.70
CA ILE A 98 -9.43 -1.54 12.18
C ILE A 98 -9.23 -1.53 10.65
N LEU A 99 -8.20 -2.22 10.16
CA LEU A 99 -7.94 -2.30 8.72
C LEU A 99 -8.91 -3.27 8.03
N ALA A 100 -9.25 -4.37 8.69
CA ALA A 100 -10.27 -5.29 8.21
C ALA A 100 -11.64 -4.62 8.10
N PHE A 101 -11.96 -3.67 8.98
CA PHE A 101 -13.15 -2.82 8.84
C PHE A 101 -13.03 -1.85 7.67
N GLN A 102 -11.91 -1.15 7.53
CA GLN A 102 -11.70 -0.18 6.44
C GLN A 102 -11.79 -0.82 5.05
N HIS A 103 -11.33 -2.07 4.91
CA HIS A 103 -11.25 -2.76 3.62
C HIS A 103 -12.56 -3.42 3.16
N ARG A 104 -13.59 -3.44 4.01
CA ARG A 104 -14.94 -3.93 3.65
C ARG A 104 -15.69 -2.90 2.82
#